data_AF-R7EVN1-F1
#
_entry.id   AF-R7EVN1-F1
#
_cell.length_a   1.000
_cell.length_b   1.000
_cell.length_c   1.000
_cell.angle_alpha   90.00
_cell.angle_beta   90.00
_cell.angle_gamma   90.00
#
_symmetry.space_group_name_H-M   'P 1'
#
loop_
_entity.id
_entity.type
_entity.pdbx_description
1 polymer ?
#
loop_
_entity_poly.entity_id
_entity_poly.type
_entity_poly.pdbx_seq_one_letter_code
_entity_poly.pdbx_strand_id
1 'polypeptide(L)'
;MPNDDLITKKELLAKYGISYGALYRWKRMGLIPEEWFIKRAASTGQETYFDRAAITERIDAIMALKDTLSLDEIAARFTSGGSATHEKKAPAVRMVWRSGEKSIAMDEITGIFLVDPDGRTVEITGQIKDIAGEAFKNE
;
A
#
# COMPACT_ATOMS: atom_id res chain seq x y z
N MET A 1 7.39 -23.20 -6.45
CA MET A 1 7.37 -23.14 -4.99
C MET A 1 7.78 -21.73 -4.61
N PRO A 2 6.98 -20.94 -3.89
CA PRO A 2 7.47 -19.64 -3.45
C PRO A 2 8.58 -19.91 -2.44
N ASN A 3 9.78 -19.42 -2.76
CA ASN A 3 10.93 -19.47 -1.88
C ASN A 3 10.52 -18.68 -0.62
N ASP A 4 10.61 -19.29 0.56
CA ASP A 4 10.49 -18.62 1.86
C ASP A 4 11.71 -17.70 2.06
N ASP A 5 11.88 -16.70 1.18
CA ASP A 5 12.96 -15.72 1.29
C ASP A 5 12.59 -14.73 2.39
N LEU A 6 12.93 -15.13 3.61
CA LEU A 6 12.66 -14.37 4.81
C LEU A 6 13.87 -13.49 5.14
N ILE A 7 13.56 -12.32 5.69
CA ILE A 7 14.55 -11.43 6.31
C ILE A 7 14.26 -11.33 7.80
N THR A 8 15.29 -11.43 8.64
CA THR A 8 15.11 -11.21 10.08
C THR A 8 14.85 -9.74 10.35
N LYS A 9 14.13 -9.44 11.45
CA LYS A 9 13.96 -8.07 11.95
C LYS A 9 15.30 -7.35 12.08
N LYS A 10 16.33 -8.03 12.57
CA LYS A 10 17.65 -7.45 12.78
C LYS A 10 18.29 -7.01 11.45
N GLU A 11 18.26 -7.88 10.44
CA GLU A 11 18.75 -7.56 9.10
C GLU A 11 17.94 -6.45 8.44
N LEU A 12 16.61 -6.45 8.58
CA LEU A 12 15.74 -5.42 8.02
C LEU A 12 16.08 -4.03 8.59
N LEU A 13 16.19 -3.92 9.91
CA LEU A 13 16.54 -2.65 10.57
C LEU A 13 17.92 -2.15 10.11
N ALA A 14 18.90 -3.06 10.00
CA ALA A 14 20.25 -2.73 9.54
C ALA A 14 20.27 -2.29 8.07
N LYS A 15 19.54 -2.99 7.18
CA LYS A 15 19.47 -2.68 5.74
C LYS A 15 18.94 -1.27 5.47
N TYR A 16 17.91 -0.86 6.21
CA TYR A 16 17.23 0.43 6.01
C TYR A 16 17.71 1.54 6.93
N GLY A 17 18.62 1.24 7.87
CA GLY A 17 19.08 2.21 8.86
C GLY A 17 17.95 2.74 9.77
N ILE A 18 16.86 1.97 9.93
CA ILE A 18 15.71 2.37 10.75
C ILE A 18 15.82 1.80 12.16
N SER A 19 15.29 2.53 13.14
CA SER A 19 15.26 2.06 14.53
C SER A 19 14.12 1.06 14.74
N TYR A 20 14.26 0.20 15.77
CA TYR A 20 13.17 -0.69 16.18
C TYR A 20 11.88 0.08 16.54
N GLY A 21 12.03 1.25 17.17
CA GLY A 21 10.90 2.13 17.50
C GLY A 21 10.16 2.64 16.27
N ALA A 22 10.87 2.97 15.18
CA ALA A 22 10.25 3.37 13.93
C ALA A 22 9.41 2.24 13.32
N LEU A 23 9.99 1.03 13.21
CA LEU A 23 9.29 -0.14 12.70
C LEU A 23 8.04 -0.49 13.54
N TYR A 24 8.16 -0.38 14.87
CA TYR A 24 7.03 -0.63 15.77
C TYR A 24 5.94 0.45 15.67
N ARG A 25 6.34 1.71 15.52
CA ARG A 25 5.39 2.82 15.28
C ARG A 25 4.62 2.58 13.99
N TRP A 26 5.29 2.15 12.91
CA TRP A 26 4.66 1.82 11.64
C TRP A 26 3.65 0.68 11.75
N LYS A 27 3.98 -0.39 12.51
CA LYS A 27 3.01 -1.44 12.85
C LYS A 27 1.77 -0.86 13.53
N ARG A 28 1.95 -0.02 14.57
CA ARG A 28 0.85 0.57 15.35
C ARG A 28 -0.03 1.51 14.52
N MET A 29 0.53 2.15 13.51
CA MET A 29 -0.19 3.01 12.57
C MET A 29 -0.83 2.23 11.41
N GLY A 30 -0.69 0.90 11.37
CA GLY A 30 -1.24 0.06 10.30
C GLY A 30 -0.49 0.15 8.96
N LEU A 31 0.68 0.79 8.93
CA LEU A 31 1.54 0.89 7.74
C LEU A 31 2.11 -0.46 7.32
N ILE A 32 2.35 -1.33 8.30
CA ILE A 32 2.84 -2.69 8.11
C ILE A 32 1.85 -3.63 8.80
N PRO A 33 1.21 -4.54 8.06
CA PRO A 33 0.26 -5.47 8.64
C PRO A 33 0.88 -6.33 9.74
N GLU A 34 0.12 -6.59 10.81
CA GLU A 34 0.62 -7.40 11.93
C GLU A 34 0.93 -8.84 11.52
N GLU A 35 0.19 -9.37 10.54
CA GLU A 35 0.39 -10.74 10.02
C GLU A 35 1.76 -10.94 9.36
N TRP A 36 2.43 -9.86 8.94
CA TRP A 36 3.78 -9.94 8.36
C TRP A 36 4.86 -10.20 9.43
N PHE A 37 4.55 -10.04 10.71
CA PHE A 37 5.48 -10.27 11.82
C PHE A 37 5.49 -11.75 12.21
N ILE A 38 6.18 -12.57 11.41
CA ILE A 38 6.25 -14.02 11.61
C ILE A 38 7.25 -14.32 12.73
N LYS A 39 6.75 -14.75 13.89
CA LYS A 39 7.63 -15.14 14.99
C LYS A 39 8.04 -16.61 14.85
N ARG A 40 9.34 -16.89 14.78
CA ARG A 40 9.90 -18.25 14.75
C ARG A 40 10.82 -18.48 15.94
N ALA A 41 10.88 -19.72 16.42
CA ALA A 41 11.88 -20.12 17.41
C ALA A 41 13.25 -20.18 16.74
N ALA A 42 14.25 -19.58 17.38
CA ALA A 42 15.63 -19.54 16.95
C ALA A 42 16.53 -20.11 18.06
N SER A 43 17.76 -20.46 17.72
CA SER A 43 18.74 -21.05 18.66
C SER A 43 19.01 -20.19 19.89
N THR A 44 18.82 -18.86 19.80
CA THR A 44 19.01 -17.91 20.91
C THR A 44 17.70 -17.30 21.44
N GLY A 45 16.54 -17.91 21.14
CA GLY A 45 15.24 -17.46 21.65
C GLY A 45 14.16 -17.37 20.58
N GLN A 46 13.43 -16.26 20.54
CA GLN A 46 12.38 -16.02 19.54
C GLN A 46 12.79 -14.86 18.62
N GLU A 47 12.79 -15.11 17.32
CA GLU A 47 13.09 -14.13 16.30
C GLU A 47 11.85 -13.79 15.48
N THR A 48 11.83 -12.59 14.91
CA THR A 48 10.79 -12.14 14.00
C THR A 48 11.35 -12.08 12.60
N TYR A 49 10.65 -12.73 11.68
CA TYR A 49 10.93 -12.81 10.27
C TYR A 49 9.84 -12.11 9.49
N PHE A 50 10.19 -11.64 8.31
CA PHE A 50 9.30 -11.00 7.35
C PHE A 50 9.56 -11.59 5.97
N ASP A 51 8.54 -11.66 5.12
CA ASP A 51 8.75 -11.89 3.69
C ASP A 51 9.62 -10.77 3.13
N ARG A 52 10.80 -11.12 2.59
CA ARG A 52 11.82 -10.15 2.21
C ARG A 52 11.32 -9.19 1.16
N ALA A 53 10.61 -9.69 0.15
CA ALA A 53 10.13 -8.87 -0.95
C ALA A 53 9.05 -7.90 -0.47
N ALA A 54 8.00 -8.42 0.19
CA ALA A 54 6.87 -7.62 0.63
C ALA A 54 7.27 -6.53 1.64
N ILE A 55 8.13 -6.87 2.61
CA ILE A 55 8.57 -5.89 3.61
C ILE A 55 9.52 -4.84 3.01
N THR A 56 10.42 -5.24 2.12
CA THR A 56 11.37 -4.33 1.46
C THR A 56 10.59 -3.26 0.68
N GLU A 57 9.67 -3.69 -0.19
CA GLU A 57 8.81 -2.80 -0.98
C GLU A 57 8.00 -1.84 -0.09
N ARG A 58 7.46 -2.36 1.03
CA ARG A 58 6.70 -1.53 1.96
C ARG A 58 7.55 -0.46 2.63
N ILE A 59 8.76 -0.80 3.08
CA ILE A 59 9.66 0.14 3.75
C ILE A 59 10.13 1.20 2.76
N ASP A 60 10.45 0.81 1.52
CA ASP A 60 10.79 1.72 0.43
C ASP A 60 9.66 2.73 0.16
N ALA A 61 8.42 2.25 0.09
CA ALA A 61 7.25 3.12 -0.10
C ALA A 61 7.03 4.09 1.09
N ILE A 62 7.20 3.62 2.33
CA ILE A 62 7.09 4.47 3.52
C ILE A 62 8.19 5.55 3.50
N MET A 63 9.42 5.19 3.16
CA MET A 63 10.54 6.14 3.10
C MET A 63 10.36 7.18 2.00
N ALA A 64 9.92 6.78 0.81
CA ALA A 64 9.67 7.70 -0.30
C ALA A 64 8.56 8.73 0.01
N LEU A 65 7.54 8.33 0.76
CA LEU A 65 6.43 9.21 1.13
C LEU A 65 6.78 10.12 2.31
N LYS A 66 7.71 9.70 3.20
CA LYS A 66 8.10 10.44 4.42
C LYS A 66 8.76 11.80 4.13
N ASP A 67 9.28 11.99 2.93
CA ASP A 67 9.87 13.26 2.50
C ASP A 67 8.82 14.30 2.03
N THR A 68 7.56 13.87 1.84
CA THR A 68 6.49 14.72 1.29
C THR A 68 5.23 14.77 2.17
N LEU A 69 5.02 13.76 3.02
CA LEU A 69 3.79 13.57 3.80
C LEU A 69 4.12 13.25 5.26
N SER A 70 3.21 13.64 6.16
CA SER A 70 3.29 13.23 7.57
C SER A 70 3.01 11.73 7.73
N LEU A 71 3.56 11.11 8.77
CA LEU A 71 3.38 9.67 9.02
C LEU A 71 1.90 9.26 9.14
N ASP A 72 1.04 10.15 9.66
CA ASP A 72 -0.40 9.93 9.79
C ASP A 72 -1.10 9.93 8.42
N GLU A 73 -0.70 10.80 7.49
CA GLU A 73 -1.22 10.82 6.11
C GLU A 73 -0.77 9.61 5.28
N ILE A 74 0.42 9.09 5.57
CA ILE A 74 0.92 7.86 4.98
C ILE A 74 0.14 6.67 5.52
N ALA A 75 -0.15 6.65 6.83
CA ALA A 75 -0.95 5.61 7.47
C ALA A 75 -2.34 5.52 6.84
N ALA A 76 -3.04 6.64 6.70
CA ALA A 76 -4.36 6.70 6.08
C ALA A 76 -4.40 6.08 4.67
N ARG A 77 -3.34 6.28 3.87
CA ARG A 77 -3.22 5.73 2.50
C ARG A 77 -2.93 4.24 2.43
N PHE A 78 -2.34 3.66 3.48
CA PHE A 78 -2.06 2.22 3.55
C PHE A 78 -3.12 1.44 4.33
N THR A 79 -3.89 2.12 5.19
CA THR A 79 -4.99 1.53 5.98
C THR A 79 -6.37 1.74 5.38
N SER A 80 -6.49 2.24 4.15
CA SER A 80 -7.75 2.33 3.40
C SER A 80 -8.24 0.94 2.94
N GLY A 81 -8.46 0.08 3.93
CA GLY A 81 -9.33 -1.08 3.95
C GLY A 81 -10.24 -1.11 5.19
N GLY A 82 -10.27 -0.06 6.02
CA GLY A 82 -11.26 -0.01 7.11
C GLY A 82 -11.08 1.12 8.11
N SER A 83 -11.91 2.16 8.01
CA SER A 83 -12.82 2.65 9.06
C SER A 83 -13.20 4.10 8.80
N ALA A 84 -14.50 4.32 8.73
CA ALA A 84 -15.18 5.54 8.39
C ALA A 84 -14.92 6.68 9.37
N THR A 85 -14.70 7.89 8.84
CA THR A 85 -15.24 9.12 9.42
C THR A 85 -15.51 10.09 8.27
N HIS A 86 -16.71 10.66 8.27
CA HIS A 86 -17.41 11.31 7.17
C HIS A 86 -16.61 12.36 6.37
N GLU A 87 -16.64 12.26 5.03
CA GLU A 87 -17.00 13.36 4.11
C GLU A 87 -17.00 12.88 2.64
N LYS A 88 -18.19 12.86 2.03
CA LYS A 88 -18.50 12.49 0.62
C LYS A 88 -17.95 11.14 0.15
N LYS A 89 -18.85 10.18 -0.12
CA LYS A 89 -18.54 9.01 -0.96
C LYS A 89 -18.13 9.52 -2.36
N ALA A 90 -16.87 9.87 -2.54
CA ALA A 90 -16.33 10.17 -3.84
C ALA A 90 -16.49 8.90 -4.70
N PRO A 91 -16.88 9.03 -5.96
CA PRO A 91 -16.89 7.89 -6.86
C PRO A 91 -15.49 7.25 -6.85
N ALA A 92 -15.43 5.92 -6.90
CA ALA A 92 -14.19 5.17 -6.85
C ALA A 92 -14.06 4.31 -8.10
N VAL A 93 -12.85 4.18 -8.61
CA VAL A 93 -12.54 3.26 -9.70
C VAL A 93 -12.14 1.94 -9.09
N ARG A 94 -12.92 0.89 -9.36
CA ARG A 94 -12.59 -0.48 -9.00
C ARG A 94 -11.95 -1.19 -10.18
N MET A 95 -10.69 -1.60 -10.01
CA MET A 95 -9.95 -2.42 -10.94
C MET A 95 -10.02 -3.89 -10.49
N VAL A 96 -10.45 -4.79 -11.37
CA VAL A 96 -10.56 -6.23 -11.08
C VAL A 96 -9.74 -7.00 -12.10
N TRP A 97 -8.96 -7.98 -11.63
CA TRP A 97 -8.16 -8.87 -12.46
C TRP A 97 -8.21 -10.30 -11.93
N ARG A 98 -7.62 -11.25 -12.67
CA ARG A 98 -7.74 -12.70 -12.39
C ARG A 98 -7.31 -13.13 -10.97
N SER A 99 -6.45 -12.36 -10.32
CA SER A 99 -5.89 -12.68 -9.00
C SER A 99 -6.30 -11.71 -7.89
N GLY A 100 -7.19 -10.75 -8.16
CA GLY A 100 -7.65 -9.82 -7.13
C GLY A 100 -8.40 -8.60 -7.66
N GLU A 101 -8.69 -7.70 -6.75
CA GLU A 101 -9.27 -6.40 -7.06
C GLU A 101 -8.61 -5.30 -6.23
N LYS A 102 -8.69 -4.06 -6.73
CA LYS A 102 -8.28 -2.85 -6.02
C LYS A 102 -9.27 -1.74 -6.31
N SER A 103 -9.71 -1.06 -5.26
CA SER A 103 -10.58 0.12 -5.35
C SER A 103 -9.79 1.34 -4.94
N ILE A 104 -9.84 2.40 -5.75
CA ILE A 104 -9.16 3.67 -5.49
C ILE A 104 -10.19 4.79 -5.63
N ALA A 105 -10.26 5.70 -4.66
CA ALA A 105 -11.16 6.83 -4.71
C ALA A 105 -10.72 7.82 -5.82
N MET A 106 -11.66 8.41 -6.56
CA MET A 106 -11.33 9.21 -7.76
C MET A 106 -10.58 10.52 -7.46
N ASP A 107 -10.65 11.02 -6.25
CA ASP A 107 -9.87 12.15 -5.75
C ASP A 107 -8.39 11.80 -5.50
N GLU A 108 -8.09 10.53 -5.24
CA GLU A 108 -6.73 10.01 -5.13
C GLU A 108 -6.10 9.69 -6.50
N ILE A 109 -6.90 9.64 -7.57
CA ILE A 109 -6.44 9.29 -8.92
C ILE A 109 -5.92 10.54 -9.65
N THR A 110 -4.61 10.57 -9.91
CA THR A 110 -3.95 11.62 -10.68
C THR A 110 -4.04 11.41 -12.18
N GLY A 111 -4.11 10.15 -12.64
CA GLY A 111 -4.27 9.82 -14.04
C GLY A 111 -4.62 8.34 -14.28
N ILE A 112 -5.41 8.08 -15.31
CA ILE A 112 -5.75 6.73 -15.79
C ILE A 112 -5.29 6.64 -17.25
N PHE A 113 -4.42 5.67 -17.53
CA PHE A 113 -3.82 5.49 -18.85
C PHE A 113 -4.10 4.09 -19.39
N LEU A 114 -4.49 4.01 -20.65
CA LEU A 114 -4.48 2.78 -21.43
C LEU A 114 -3.12 2.65 -22.07
N VAL A 115 -2.48 1.49 -21.91
CA VAL A 115 -1.17 1.20 -22.50
C VAL A 115 -1.34 0.04 -23.47
N ASP A 116 -0.97 0.29 -24.73
CA ASP A 116 -0.94 -0.73 -25.77
C ASP A 116 0.36 -1.56 -25.70
N PRO A 117 0.40 -2.82 -26.17
CA PRO A 117 1.63 -3.61 -26.25
C PRO A 117 2.83 -2.91 -26.93
N ASP A 118 2.56 -1.98 -27.86
CA ASP A 118 3.59 -1.18 -28.53
C ASP A 118 4.10 0.00 -27.67
N GLY A 119 3.66 0.11 -26.41
CA GLY A 119 4.04 1.18 -25.48
C GLY A 119 3.32 2.51 -25.71
N ARG A 120 2.32 2.55 -26.58
CA ARG A 120 1.48 3.74 -26.76
C ARG A 120 0.59 3.93 -25.54
N THR A 121 0.58 5.14 -25.01
CA THR A 121 -0.25 5.51 -23.85
C THR A 121 -1.36 6.46 -24.26
N VAL A 122 -2.60 6.15 -23.87
CA VAL A 122 -3.76 7.03 -24.04
C VAL A 122 -4.31 7.39 -22.67
N GLU A 123 -4.33 8.68 -22.34
CA GLU A 123 -4.94 9.15 -21.10
C GLU A 123 -6.48 9.16 -21.22
N ILE A 124 -7.15 8.53 -20.27
CA ILE A 124 -8.62 8.43 -20.22
C ILE A 124 -9.22 9.00 -18.92
N THR A 125 -8.41 9.68 -18.10
CA THR A 125 -8.82 10.24 -16.80
C THR A 125 -10.08 11.09 -16.88
N GLY A 126 -10.14 11.99 -17.88
CA GLY A 126 -11.30 12.87 -18.10
C GLY A 126 -12.55 12.10 -18.46
N GLN A 127 -12.44 11.13 -19.36
CA GLN A 127 -13.57 10.30 -19.81
C GLN A 127 -14.17 9.50 -18.64
N ILE A 128 -13.34 8.95 -17.76
CA ILE A 128 -13.80 8.23 -16.57
C ILE A 128 -14.49 9.18 -15.58
N LYS A 129 -14.00 10.41 -15.42
CA LYS A 129 -14.66 11.44 -14.61
C LYS A 129 -16.02 11.85 -15.16
N ASP A 130 -16.14 11.97 -16.47
CA ASP A 130 -17.40 12.31 -17.13
C ASP A 130 -18.42 11.16 -16.98
N ILE A 131 -18.01 9.92 -17.24
CA ILE A 131 -18.85 8.73 -17.04
C ILE A 131 -19.31 8.60 -15.59
N ALA A 132 -18.42 8.81 -14.62
CA ALA A 132 -18.79 8.81 -13.20
C ALA A 132 -19.76 9.96 -12.89
N GLY A 133 -19.51 11.16 -13.43
CA GLY A 133 -20.37 12.30 -13.29
C GLY A 133 -21.79 12.06 -13.81
N GLU A 134 -21.94 11.36 -14.94
CA GLU A 134 -23.26 11.01 -15.51
C GLU A 134 -23.94 9.86 -14.76
N ALA A 135 -23.19 8.80 -14.42
CA ALA A 135 -23.71 7.62 -13.75
C ALA A 135 -24.21 7.90 -12.32
N PHE A 136 -23.59 8.86 -11.63
CA PHE A 136 -23.91 9.21 -10.24
C PHE A 136 -24.67 10.55 -10.09
N LYS A 137 -25.08 11.21 -11.18
CA LYS A 137 -25.95 12.42 -11.14
C LYS A 137 -27.46 12.11 -11.21
N ASN A 138 -27.84 10.86 -11.47
CA ASN A 138 -29.24 10.44 -11.63
C ASN A 138 -29.85 9.77 -10.37
N GLU A 139 -29.30 10.02 -9.18
CA GLU A 139 -29.88 9.59 -7.90
C GLU A 139 -30.14 10.79 -6.98
#